data_AF-A0A8S3T3N9-F1
#
_entry.id   AF-A0A8S3T3N9-F1
#
_cell.length_a   1.000
_cell.length_b   1.000
_cell.length_c   1.000
_cell.angle_alpha   90.00
_cell.angle_beta   90.00
_cell.angle_gamma   90.00
#
_symmetry.space_group_name_H-M   'P 1'
#
loop_
_entity.id
_entity.type
_entity.pdbx_description
1 polymer ?
#
loop_
_entity_poly.entity_id
_entity_poly.type
_entity_poly.pdbx_seq_one_letter_code
_entity_poly.pdbx_strand_id
1 'polypeptide(L)'
;MSDNFSNYCKDKFENHIAKFSSTELSPRLHHDFLQRGKVALTVELNNPFISELYKANKKFNISYVDILNTQIQIFQLKRTDRLEERLNNICCRVSQKYRTTHRSGNKRVNLNMGSSKIAIYETELENVLGLSIKISKFEASNVELVARCKKLHNELCQEMKIKSRTEKTFILLQDEANVLRQENEDLLKIKNIIEQHSITRNNGKTVDELEKSQRYVKLTSLKSVTEKALWFAESYGLTPKSVTFQSKTGETTKFQLDESDQYIEQDVLRMKEILFLLDKFAIGDQAYHELAVMTNDLPKFYLVKNFRDKLSEKIILERTPGNVPGAFVCFRDELIIAIRNFIQSIPEENTPSKFRVKISGDGTKVSRISNYVVMSFVLVDEDKSMSQLHQTTLAIIKCSENYENLQKALHPLFYEINELYKVKQHNR
;
A
#
# COMPACT_ATOMS: atom_id res chain seq x y z
N MET A 1 -53.80 27.90 6.65
CA MET A 1 -55.17 28.34 7.00
C MET A 1 -56.11 27.63 6.03
N SER A 2 -56.99 26.69 6.40
CA SER A 2 -57.51 26.25 7.68
C SER A 2 -57.55 24.70 7.74
N ASP A 3 -56.65 24.09 8.51
CA ASP A 3 -56.72 22.67 8.89
C ASP A 3 -57.70 22.50 10.06
N ASN A 4 -58.99 22.62 9.77
CA ASN A 4 -60.07 22.25 10.69
C ASN A 4 -61.05 21.27 10.02
N PHE A 5 -60.53 20.29 9.28
CA PHE A 5 -61.29 19.13 8.85
C PHE A 5 -61.10 18.03 9.92
N SER A 6 -62.02 17.91 10.88
CA SER A 6 -61.94 16.85 11.89
C SER A 6 -62.07 15.46 11.25
N ASN A 7 -61.48 14.43 11.85
CA ASN A 7 -61.59 13.05 11.36
C ASN A 7 -63.07 12.60 11.23
N TYR A 8 -63.98 13.12 12.07
CA TYR A 8 -65.42 12.90 11.94
C TYR A 8 -66.02 13.56 10.67
N CYS A 9 -65.52 14.73 10.27
CA CYS A 9 -65.88 15.36 9.01
C CYS A 9 -65.30 14.61 7.80
N LYS A 10 -64.11 14.00 7.94
CA LYS A 10 -63.46 13.17 6.93
C LYS A 10 -64.25 11.89 6.64
N ASP A 11 -64.60 11.11 7.66
CA ASP A 11 -65.42 9.88 7.48
C ASP A 11 -66.80 10.19 6.89
N LYS A 12 -67.42 11.30 7.32
CA LYS A 12 -68.74 11.72 6.82
C LYS A 12 -68.66 12.26 5.39
N PHE A 13 -67.53 12.84 5.01
CA PHE A 13 -67.23 13.30 3.65
C PHE A 13 -66.92 12.12 2.74
N GLU A 14 -66.10 11.17 3.16
CA GLU A 14 -65.80 9.92 2.44
C GLU A 14 -67.08 9.09 2.21
N ASN A 15 -67.94 8.96 3.22
CA ASN A 15 -69.27 8.33 3.08
C ASN A 15 -70.24 9.12 2.17
N HIS A 16 -70.05 10.44 2.00
CA HIS A 16 -70.86 11.24 1.08
C HIS A 16 -70.32 11.15 -0.35
N ILE A 17 -68.99 11.12 -0.52
CA ILE A 17 -68.30 10.86 -1.78
C ILE A 17 -68.66 9.47 -2.32
N ALA A 18 -68.71 8.45 -1.47
CA ALA A 18 -69.09 7.08 -1.86
C ALA A 18 -70.47 6.99 -2.52
N LYS A 19 -71.40 7.94 -2.25
CA LYS A 19 -72.72 7.99 -2.90
C LYS A 19 -72.62 8.35 -4.39
N PHE A 20 -71.58 9.07 -4.78
CA PHE A 20 -71.33 9.46 -6.17
C PHE A 20 -70.66 8.34 -6.99
N SER A 21 -70.16 7.28 -6.33
CA SER A 21 -69.49 6.13 -6.95
C SER A 21 -70.44 5.04 -7.48
N SER A 22 -71.76 5.21 -7.34
CA SER A 22 -72.74 4.28 -7.92
C SER A 22 -72.95 4.56 -9.41
N THR A 23 -73.01 3.52 -10.23
CA THR A 23 -73.02 3.57 -11.72
C THR A 23 -74.20 4.34 -12.33
N GLU A 24 -75.26 4.63 -11.57
CA GLU A 24 -76.41 5.42 -12.03
C GLU A 24 -76.21 6.95 -11.90
N LEU A 25 -75.19 7.39 -11.15
CA LEU A 25 -74.95 8.79 -10.78
C LEU A 25 -73.73 9.43 -11.45
N SER A 26 -72.96 8.68 -12.24
CA SER A 26 -71.72 9.16 -12.85
C SER A 26 -71.97 10.17 -13.99
N PRO A 27 -71.13 11.23 -14.13
CA PRO A 27 -71.13 12.12 -15.28
C PRO A 27 -70.96 11.36 -16.60
N ARG A 28 -71.73 11.69 -17.62
CA ARG A 28 -71.57 11.13 -18.98
C ARG A 28 -70.82 12.13 -19.85
N LEU A 29 -69.87 11.65 -20.64
CA LEU A 29 -69.09 12.49 -21.57
C LEU A 29 -69.70 12.39 -22.96
N HIS A 30 -70.05 13.54 -23.54
CA HIS A 30 -70.48 13.62 -24.94
C HIS A 30 -69.52 14.53 -25.71
N HIS A 31 -68.92 13.99 -26.78
CA HIS A 31 -68.12 14.75 -27.72
C HIS A 31 -69.05 15.44 -28.74
N ASP A 32 -69.58 16.60 -28.39
CA ASP A 32 -70.33 17.45 -29.34
C ASP A 32 -69.39 18.54 -29.89
N PHE A 33 -68.97 18.38 -31.15
CA PHE A 33 -68.23 19.40 -31.91
C PHE A 33 -69.20 20.52 -32.35
N LEU A 34 -69.23 21.63 -31.63
CA LEU A 34 -69.80 22.88 -32.14
C LEU A 34 -68.85 24.06 -31.87
N GLN A 35 -68.34 24.63 -32.95
CA GLN A 35 -67.49 25.82 -32.96
C GLN A 35 -68.24 27.01 -32.36
N ARG A 36 -67.82 27.44 -31.15
CA ARG A 36 -67.83 28.83 -30.64
C ARG A 36 -67.05 28.87 -29.32
N GLY A 37 -65.76 29.24 -29.41
CA GLY A 37 -64.78 29.24 -28.31
C GLY A 37 -64.26 27.83 -28.01
N LYS A 38 -62.94 27.64 -27.81
CA LYS A 38 -62.23 26.34 -27.74
C LYS A 38 -62.72 25.37 -26.65
N VAL A 39 -63.93 24.80 -26.78
CA VAL A 39 -64.47 23.74 -25.92
C VAL A 39 -63.66 22.47 -26.15
N ALA A 40 -62.97 21.99 -25.12
CA ALA A 40 -62.22 20.74 -25.15
C ALA A 40 -63.15 19.53 -24.98
N LEU A 41 -64.13 19.63 -24.09
CA LEU A 41 -65.05 18.53 -23.78
C LEU A 41 -66.35 19.04 -23.14
N THR A 42 -67.43 18.26 -23.26
CA THR A 42 -68.71 18.54 -22.60
C THR A 42 -69.01 17.46 -21.58
N VAL A 43 -69.20 17.86 -20.32
CA VAL A 43 -69.57 16.98 -19.21
C VAL A 43 -71.07 17.07 -18.98
N GLU A 44 -71.76 15.95 -19.08
CA GLU A 44 -73.17 15.83 -18.75
C GLU A 44 -73.34 15.30 -17.32
N LEU A 45 -74.03 16.08 -16.48
CA LEU A 45 -74.27 15.76 -15.07
C LEU A 45 -75.74 15.43 -14.86
N ASN A 46 -76.03 14.29 -14.23
CA ASN A 46 -77.40 13.91 -13.91
C ASN A 46 -77.96 14.78 -12.78
N ASN A 47 -79.24 15.11 -12.83
CA ASN A 47 -79.91 15.95 -11.83
C ASN A 47 -79.78 15.44 -10.38
N PRO A 48 -79.84 14.12 -10.11
CA PRO A 48 -79.56 13.58 -8.78
C PRO A 48 -78.13 13.89 -8.30
N PHE A 49 -77.13 13.77 -9.18
CA PHE A 49 -75.73 14.10 -8.91
C PHE A 49 -75.54 15.58 -8.61
N ILE A 50 -76.14 16.46 -9.42
CA ILE A 50 -76.12 17.92 -9.23
C ILE A 50 -76.75 18.32 -7.88
N SER A 51 -77.85 17.67 -7.50
CA SER A 51 -78.50 17.91 -6.21
C SER A 51 -77.59 17.54 -5.03
N GLU A 52 -76.87 16.41 -5.11
CA GLU A 52 -75.92 16.02 -4.06
C GLU A 52 -74.67 16.92 -4.06
N LEU A 53 -74.17 17.36 -5.23
CA LEU A 53 -73.10 18.37 -5.33
C LEU A 53 -73.46 19.66 -4.59
N TYR A 54 -74.68 20.18 -4.80
CA TYR A 54 -75.17 21.37 -4.11
C TYR A 54 -75.21 21.19 -2.59
N LYS A 55 -75.65 20.02 -2.11
CA LYS A 55 -75.67 19.72 -0.67
C LYS A 55 -74.27 19.59 -0.09
N ALA A 56 -73.35 18.95 -0.81
CA ALA A 56 -71.96 18.79 -0.38
C ALA A 56 -71.25 20.15 -0.28
N ASN A 57 -71.38 21.01 -1.30
CA ASN A 57 -70.85 22.38 -1.26
C ASN A 57 -71.45 23.18 -0.09
N LYS A 58 -72.78 23.18 0.11
CA LYS A 58 -73.41 23.92 1.21
C LYS A 58 -73.05 23.42 2.60
N LYS A 59 -72.80 22.11 2.74
CA LYS A 59 -72.53 21.47 4.04
C LYS A 59 -71.04 21.52 4.44
N PHE A 60 -70.15 21.42 3.46
CA PHE A 60 -68.70 21.29 3.70
C PHE A 60 -67.88 22.46 3.14
N ASN A 61 -68.51 23.41 2.44
CA ASN A 61 -67.86 24.56 1.81
C ASN A 61 -66.73 24.20 0.84
N ILE A 62 -66.88 23.09 0.11
CA ILE A 62 -65.90 22.57 -0.84
C ILE A 62 -66.27 23.03 -2.26
N SER A 63 -65.27 23.42 -3.05
CA SER A 63 -65.41 23.81 -4.45
C SER A 63 -66.13 22.74 -5.28
N TYR A 64 -67.01 23.18 -6.19
CA TYR A 64 -67.70 22.25 -7.09
C TYR A 64 -66.70 21.55 -8.04
N VAL A 65 -65.66 22.26 -8.48
CA VAL A 65 -64.58 21.69 -9.32
C VAL A 65 -63.83 20.60 -8.58
N ASP A 66 -63.47 20.83 -7.31
CA ASP A 66 -62.71 19.87 -6.51
C ASP A 66 -63.50 18.56 -6.31
N ILE A 67 -64.81 18.65 -6.04
CA ILE A 67 -65.67 17.46 -5.92
C ILE A 67 -65.78 16.74 -7.27
N LEU A 68 -65.92 17.46 -8.39
CA LEU A 68 -65.92 16.86 -9.72
C LEU A 68 -64.60 16.16 -10.06
N ASN A 69 -63.46 16.75 -9.69
CA ASN A 69 -62.14 16.16 -9.89
C ASN A 69 -61.98 14.83 -9.14
N THR A 70 -62.71 14.58 -8.05
CA THR A 70 -62.71 13.26 -7.40
C THR A 70 -63.41 12.17 -8.22
N GLN A 71 -64.32 12.56 -9.11
CA GLN A 71 -65.13 11.63 -9.91
C GLN A 71 -64.57 11.44 -11.32
N ILE A 72 -63.78 12.42 -11.81
CA ILE A 72 -63.16 12.36 -13.13
C ILE A 72 -61.77 11.73 -12.99
N GLN A 73 -61.58 10.55 -13.59
CA GLN A 73 -60.30 9.84 -13.54
C GLN A 73 -59.37 10.18 -14.72
N ILE A 74 -59.92 10.70 -15.82
CA ILE A 74 -59.22 10.79 -17.11
C ILE A 74 -58.48 12.13 -17.27
N PHE A 75 -58.94 13.19 -16.59
CA PHE A 75 -58.34 14.52 -16.63
C PHE A 75 -58.64 15.28 -15.33
N GLN A 76 -57.85 16.30 -15.01
CA GLN A 76 -58.11 17.21 -13.91
C GLN A 76 -58.55 18.57 -14.44
N LEU A 77 -59.62 19.09 -13.83
CA LEU A 77 -60.13 20.43 -14.09
C LEU A 77 -59.39 21.43 -13.22
N LYS A 78 -58.89 22.47 -13.87
CA LYS A 78 -58.32 23.63 -13.19
C LYS A 78 -59.45 24.42 -12.54
N ARG A 79 -59.28 24.77 -11.26
CA ARG A 79 -60.21 25.67 -10.57
C ARG A 79 -60.18 27.05 -11.22
N THR A 80 -61.31 27.44 -11.80
CA THR A 80 -61.52 28.76 -12.41
C THR A 80 -62.84 29.34 -11.94
N ASP A 81 -62.88 30.65 -11.72
CA ASP A 81 -64.08 31.34 -11.20
C ASP A 81 -65.29 31.11 -12.12
N ARG A 82 -65.05 31.10 -13.44
CA ARG A 82 -66.07 30.79 -14.44
C ARG A 82 -66.68 29.41 -14.25
N LEU A 83 -65.86 28.38 -14.06
CA LEU A 83 -66.35 26.99 -13.97
C LEU A 83 -67.08 26.77 -12.64
N GLU A 84 -66.58 27.35 -11.55
CA GLU A 84 -67.27 27.42 -10.26
C GLU A 84 -68.63 28.10 -10.34
N GLU A 85 -68.71 29.29 -10.94
CA GLU A 85 -69.94 30.05 -11.05
C GLU A 85 -70.98 29.33 -11.91
N ARG A 86 -70.56 28.74 -13.03
CA ARG A 86 -71.45 27.95 -13.90
C ARG A 86 -72.01 26.73 -13.17
N LEU A 87 -71.17 26.01 -12.44
CA LEU A 87 -71.61 24.87 -11.63
C LEU A 87 -72.56 25.32 -10.52
N ASN A 88 -72.25 26.41 -9.83
CA ASN A 88 -73.11 26.98 -8.79
C ASN A 88 -74.50 27.33 -9.33
N ASN A 89 -74.57 27.97 -10.50
CA ASN A 89 -75.84 28.34 -11.13
C ASN A 89 -76.69 27.11 -11.51
N ILE A 90 -76.05 26.06 -12.06
CA ILE A 90 -76.73 24.81 -12.41
C ILE A 90 -77.20 24.08 -11.14
N CYS A 91 -76.33 23.95 -10.16
CA CYS A 91 -76.61 23.35 -8.85
C CYS A 91 -77.77 24.04 -8.13
N CYS A 92 -77.77 25.37 -8.08
CA CYS A 92 -78.86 26.16 -7.50
C CYS A 92 -80.20 25.91 -8.21
N ARG A 93 -80.22 25.95 -9.55
CA ARG A 93 -81.43 25.77 -10.35
C ARG A 93 -82.03 24.37 -10.17
N VAL A 94 -81.20 23.34 -10.21
CA VAL A 94 -81.64 21.95 -10.03
C VAL A 94 -82.14 21.75 -8.60
N SER A 95 -81.40 22.21 -7.59
CA SER A 95 -81.81 22.15 -6.19
C SER A 95 -83.17 22.83 -5.92
N GLN A 96 -83.42 23.98 -6.56
CA GLN A 96 -84.70 24.68 -6.44
C GLN A 96 -85.86 23.89 -7.09
N LYS A 97 -85.64 23.23 -8.23
CA LYS A 97 -86.62 22.30 -8.83
C LYS A 97 -86.91 21.11 -7.91
N TYR A 98 -85.90 20.57 -7.26
CA TYR A 98 -86.03 19.49 -6.27
C TYR A 98 -86.83 19.89 -5.02
N ARG A 99 -86.81 21.18 -4.65
CA ARG A 99 -87.59 21.74 -3.53
C ARG A 99 -89.06 22.01 -3.89
N THR A 100 -89.32 22.47 -5.11
CA THR A 100 -90.66 22.88 -5.57
C THR A 100 -91.50 21.71 -6.12
N THR A 101 -90.86 20.63 -6.56
CA THR A 101 -91.56 19.44 -7.07
C THR A 101 -91.95 18.49 -5.93
N HIS A 102 -93.20 17.99 -5.92
CA HIS A 102 -93.70 17.05 -4.90
C HIS A 102 -92.82 15.81 -4.71
N ARG A 103 -92.81 15.26 -3.49
CA ARG A 103 -91.90 14.17 -3.05
C ARG A 103 -92.12 12.84 -3.79
N SER A 104 -93.28 12.63 -4.42
CA SER A 104 -93.61 11.42 -5.20
C SER A 104 -94.49 11.77 -6.41
N GLY A 105 -94.35 10.98 -7.50
CA GLY A 105 -95.13 11.09 -8.74
C GLY A 105 -94.29 11.23 -10.01
N ASN A 106 -94.93 11.14 -11.18
CA ASN A 106 -94.26 11.15 -12.50
C ASN A 106 -93.38 12.39 -12.74
N LYS A 107 -93.74 13.55 -12.18
CA LYS A 107 -92.92 14.77 -12.25
C LYS A 107 -91.55 14.61 -11.56
N ARG A 108 -91.50 13.83 -10.47
CA ARG A 108 -90.24 13.54 -9.74
C ARG A 108 -89.36 12.55 -10.52
N VAL A 109 -90.00 11.54 -11.12
CA VAL A 109 -89.31 10.56 -12.00
C VAL A 109 -88.69 11.29 -13.19
N ASN A 110 -89.44 12.19 -13.84
CA ASN A 110 -88.93 12.98 -14.95
C ASN A 110 -87.79 13.94 -14.53
N LEU A 111 -87.83 14.50 -13.31
CA LEU A 111 -86.74 15.34 -12.81
C LEU A 111 -85.46 14.53 -12.55
N ASN A 112 -85.59 13.32 -12.02
CA ASN A 112 -84.45 12.42 -11.78
C ASN A 112 -83.80 11.92 -13.07
N MET A 113 -84.57 11.75 -14.15
CA MET A 113 -84.07 11.37 -15.47
C MET A 113 -83.41 12.52 -16.24
N GLY A 114 -83.54 13.77 -15.77
CA GLY A 114 -82.95 14.92 -16.42
C GLY A 114 -81.45 15.06 -16.16
N SER A 115 -80.74 15.69 -17.10
CA SER A 115 -79.32 15.98 -17.04
C SER A 115 -79.02 17.44 -17.45
N SER A 116 -77.84 17.94 -17.09
CA SER A 116 -77.33 19.25 -17.52
C SER A 116 -75.96 19.09 -18.17
N LYS A 117 -75.78 19.66 -19.37
CA LYS A 117 -74.51 19.66 -20.10
C LYS A 117 -73.67 20.90 -19.76
N ILE A 118 -72.38 20.70 -19.52
CA ILE A 118 -71.41 21.75 -19.19
C ILE A 118 -70.22 21.65 -20.14
N ALA A 119 -70.01 22.70 -20.93
CA ALA A 119 -68.86 22.84 -21.80
C ALA A 119 -67.61 23.27 -21.01
N ILE A 120 -66.52 22.53 -21.16
CA ILE A 120 -65.21 22.74 -20.52
C ILE A 120 -64.19 23.16 -21.58
N TYR A 121 -63.46 24.24 -21.33
CA TYR A 121 -62.46 24.78 -22.26
C TYR A 121 -61.06 24.17 -22.02
N GLU A 122 -60.20 24.19 -23.05
CA GLU A 122 -58.81 23.72 -22.93
C GLU A 122 -58.03 24.41 -21.82
N THR A 123 -58.27 25.70 -21.59
CA THR A 123 -57.63 26.49 -20.52
C THR A 123 -58.06 26.08 -19.11
N GLU A 124 -59.12 25.27 -19.01
CA GLU A 124 -59.70 24.77 -17.76
C GLU A 124 -59.23 23.32 -17.47
N LEU A 125 -58.27 22.79 -18.23
CA LEU A 125 -57.66 21.47 -18.02
C LEU A 125 -56.23 21.58 -17.46
N GLU A 126 -55.84 20.67 -16.56
CA GLU A 126 -54.47 20.54 -16.06
C GLU A 126 -53.68 19.44 -16.80
N ASN A 127 -52.42 19.73 -17.14
CA ASN A 127 -51.52 18.77 -17.80
C ASN A 127 -50.81 17.88 -16.76
N VAL A 128 -51.53 16.88 -16.27
CA VAL A 128 -51.06 15.95 -15.22
C VAL A 128 -49.89 15.08 -15.70
N LEU A 129 -49.87 14.66 -16.96
CA LEU A 129 -48.79 13.83 -17.54
C LEU A 129 -47.45 14.58 -17.65
N GLY A 130 -47.49 15.87 -18.00
CA GLY A 130 -46.28 16.69 -18.06
C GLY A 130 -45.66 16.95 -16.69
N LEU A 131 -46.48 17.00 -15.64
CA LEU A 131 -46.02 17.16 -14.26
C LEU A 131 -45.43 15.87 -13.70
N SER A 132 -46.06 14.71 -13.94
CA SER A 132 -45.55 13.42 -13.46
C SER A 132 -44.17 13.10 -14.04
N ILE A 133 -43.96 13.33 -15.35
CA ILE A 133 -42.67 13.13 -16.00
C ILE A 133 -41.59 14.03 -15.40
N LYS A 134 -41.92 15.28 -15.05
CA LYS A 134 -40.97 16.20 -14.41
C LYS A 134 -40.60 15.73 -13.02
N ILE A 135 -41.58 15.30 -12.22
CA ILE A 135 -41.36 14.78 -10.86
C ILE A 135 -40.42 13.58 -10.90
N SER A 136 -40.67 12.60 -11.75
CA SER A 136 -39.80 11.41 -11.85
C SER A 136 -38.36 11.76 -12.27
N LYS A 137 -38.18 12.75 -13.15
CA LYS A 137 -36.84 13.25 -13.52
C LYS A 137 -36.12 13.93 -12.34
N PHE A 138 -36.85 14.73 -11.56
CA PHE A 138 -36.30 15.39 -10.38
C PHE A 138 -35.92 14.37 -9.29
N GLU A 139 -36.74 13.35 -9.06
CA GLU A 139 -36.44 12.29 -8.10
C GLU A 139 -35.16 11.53 -8.48
N ALA A 140 -35.01 11.14 -9.75
CA ALA A 140 -33.81 10.49 -10.24
C ALA A 140 -32.56 11.37 -10.04
N SER A 141 -32.65 12.66 -10.39
CA SER A 141 -31.53 13.60 -10.20
C SER A 141 -31.19 13.82 -8.72
N ASN A 142 -32.18 13.85 -7.82
CA ASN A 142 -31.94 13.97 -6.39
C ASN A 142 -31.20 12.76 -5.82
N VAL A 143 -31.53 11.54 -6.25
CA VAL A 143 -30.82 10.33 -5.82
C VAL A 143 -29.35 10.39 -6.22
N GLU A 144 -29.06 10.80 -7.46
CA GLU A 144 -27.70 10.93 -7.96
C GLU A 144 -26.91 12.02 -7.20
N LEU A 145 -27.52 13.17 -6.95
CA LEU A 145 -26.90 14.26 -6.18
C LEU A 145 -26.59 13.84 -4.74
N VAL A 146 -27.51 13.14 -4.08
CA VAL A 146 -27.30 12.62 -2.72
C VAL A 146 -26.15 11.62 -2.69
N ALA A 147 -26.05 10.72 -3.67
CA ALA A 147 -24.94 9.78 -3.78
C ALA A 147 -23.60 10.50 -3.97
N ARG A 148 -23.57 11.52 -4.83
CA ARG A 148 -22.37 12.34 -5.07
C ARG A 148 -21.94 13.11 -3.82
N CYS A 149 -22.88 13.71 -3.10
CA CYS A 149 -22.60 14.41 -1.84
C CYS A 149 -22.00 13.47 -0.79
N LYS A 150 -22.53 12.24 -0.67
CA LYS A 150 -21.96 11.23 0.25
C LYS A 150 -20.53 10.85 -0.15
N LYS A 151 -20.26 10.67 -1.45
CA LYS A 151 -18.91 10.34 -1.94
C LYS A 151 -17.92 11.46 -1.62
N LEU A 152 -18.25 12.71 -1.94
CA LEU A 152 -17.41 13.87 -1.67
C LEU A 152 -17.16 14.08 -0.17
N HIS A 153 -18.17 13.83 0.68
CA HIS A 153 -18.00 13.92 2.13
C HIS A 153 -16.98 12.89 2.64
N ASN A 154 -17.04 11.66 2.14
CA ASN A 154 -16.08 10.61 2.52
C ASN A 154 -14.65 10.95 2.08
N GLU A 155 -14.48 11.46 0.86
CA GLU A 155 -13.19 11.93 0.35
C GLU A 155 -12.63 13.07 1.22
N LEU A 156 -13.45 14.07 1.57
CA LEU A 156 -13.05 15.17 2.45
C LEU A 156 -12.63 14.67 3.84
N CYS A 157 -13.35 13.70 4.40
CA CYS A 157 -12.98 13.08 5.68
C CYS A 157 -11.63 12.35 5.62
N GLN A 158 -11.29 11.72 4.50
CA GLN A 158 -10.00 11.07 4.31
C GLN A 158 -8.87 12.11 4.21
N GLU A 159 -9.05 13.14 3.39
CA GLU A 159 -8.09 14.24 3.24
C GLU A 159 -7.80 14.95 4.57
N MET A 160 -8.82 15.20 5.39
CA MET A 160 -8.62 15.79 6.72
C MET A 160 -7.77 14.91 7.65
N LYS A 161 -7.93 13.58 7.58
CA LYS A 161 -7.11 12.66 8.37
C LYS A 161 -5.66 12.65 7.90
N ILE A 162 -5.43 12.72 6.59
CA ILE A 162 -4.08 12.82 6.01
C ILE A 162 -3.43 14.12 6.46
N LYS A 163 -4.13 15.26 6.31
CA LYS A 163 -3.63 16.57 6.72
C LYS A 163 -3.23 16.62 8.20
N SER A 164 -4.06 16.08 9.09
CA SER A 164 -3.74 16.04 10.53
C SER A 164 -2.49 15.20 10.83
N ARG A 165 -2.29 14.08 10.12
CA ARG A 165 -1.07 13.26 10.26
C ARG A 165 0.15 14.02 9.76
N THR A 166 0.08 14.65 8.59
CA THR A 166 1.20 15.40 8.01
C THR A 166 1.60 16.59 8.87
N GLU A 167 0.64 17.27 9.50
CA GLU A 167 0.91 18.40 10.39
C GLU A 167 1.63 17.96 11.67
N LYS A 168 1.23 16.82 12.26
CA LYS A 168 1.94 16.22 13.40
C LYS A 168 3.37 15.84 13.04
N THR A 169 3.59 15.21 11.88
CA THR A 169 4.94 14.85 11.44
C THR A 169 5.79 16.09 11.15
N PHE A 170 5.20 17.16 10.63
CA PHE A 170 5.90 18.40 10.38
C PHE A 170 6.40 19.05 11.68
N ILE A 171 5.54 19.10 12.71
CA ILE A 171 5.92 19.62 14.04
C ILE A 171 7.08 18.82 14.62
N LEU A 172 7.01 17.48 14.59
CA LEU A 172 8.07 16.62 15.10
C LEU A 172 9.42 16.84 14.39
N LEU A 173 9.41 16.92 13.05
CA LEU A 173 10.61 17.19 12.27
C LEU A 173 11.18 18.58 12.55
N GLN A 174 10.30 19.57 12.80
CA GLN A 174 10.73 20.92 13.15
C GLN A 174 11.39 20.96 14.53
N ASP A 175 10.85 20.23 15.50
CA ASP A 175 11.46 20.09 16.84
C ASP A 175 12.82 19.40 16.76
N GLU A 176 12.94 18.31 16.01
CA GLU A 176 14.21 17.61 15.77
C GLU A 176 15.26 18.54 15.12
N ALA A 177 14.86 19.30 14.11
CA ALA A 177 15.75 20.27 13.46
C ALA A 177 16.23 21.37 14.43
N ASN A 178 15.40 21.79 15.38
CA ASN A 178 15.79 22.75 16.40
C ASN A 178 16.80 22.16 17.40
N VAL A 179 16.60 20.90 17.82
CA VAL A 179 17.54 20.18 18.69
C VAL A 179 18.91 20.07 18.01
N LEU A 180 18.95 19.61 16.76
CA LEU A 180 20.20 19.48 16.00
C LEU A 180 20.90 20.83 15.78
N ARG A 181 20.15 21.93 15.63
CA ARG A 181 20.72 23.28 15.57
C ARG A 181 21.39 23.66 16.89
N GLN A 182 20.73 23.39 18.01
CA GLN A 182 21.29 23.66 19.33
C GLN A 182 22.57 22.86 19.59
N GLU A 183 22.55 21.55 19.27
CA GLU A 183 23.73 20.69 19.40
C GLU A 183 24.90 21.20 18.54
N ASN A 184 24.64 21.64 17.32
CA ASN A 184 25.66 22.23 16.46
C ASN A 184 26.26 23.52 17.05
N GLU A 185 25.45 24.37 17.66
CA GLU A 185 25.95 25.56 18.37
C GLU A 185 26.84 25.17 19.55
N ASP A 186 26.48 24.14 20.30
CA ASP A 186 27.26 23.68 21.45
C ASP A 186 28.59 23.02 21.01
N LEU A 187 28.57 22.24 19.92
CA LEU A 187 29.79 21.71 19.30
C LEU A 187 30.71 22.84 18.81
N LEU A 188 30.16 23.91 18.23
CA LEU A 188 30.93 25.09 17.84
C LEU A 188 31.58 25.78 19.05
N LYS A 189 30.87 25.89 20.18
CA LYS A 189 31.46 26.43 21.43
C LYS A 189 32.61 25.56 21.91
N ILE A 190 32.45 24.23 21.91
CA ILE A 190 33.51 23.28 22.30
C ILE A 190 34.72 23.42 21.38
N LYS A 191 34.51 23.47 20.06
CA LYS A 191 35.57 23.70 19.08
C LYS A 191 36.36 24.97 19.41
N ASN A 192 35.67 26.09 19.65
CA ASN A 192 36.31 27.36 19.99
C ASN A 192 37.13 27.28 21.28
N ILE A 193 36.64 26.55 22.30
CA ILE A 193 37.39 26.34 23.56
C ILE A 193 38.67 25.52 23.30
N ILE A 194 38.57 24.46 22.49
CA ILE A 194 39.72 23.61 22.13
C ILE A 194 40.77 24.41 21.35
N GLU A 195 40.34 25.28 20.43
CA GLU A 195 41.23 26.16 19.66
C GLU A 195 41.90 27.23 20.54
N GLN A 196 41.23 27.71 21.60
CA GLN A 196 41.78 28.69 22.55
C GLN A 196 42.72 28.07 23.60
N HIS A 197 42.60 26.78 23.91
CA HIS A 197 43.48 26.11 24.87
C HIS A 197 44.83 25.73 24.25
N SER A 198 45.90 26.37 24.73
CA SER A 198 47.31 26.17 24.36
C SER A 198 47.84 24.73 24.53
N ILE A 199 47.06 23.82 25.12
CA ILE A 199 47.45 22.42 25.41
C ILE A 199 47.58 21.60 24.11
N THR A 200 46.91 22.00 23.04
CA THR A 200 46.99 21.36 21.72
C THR A 200 48.11 21.91 20.82
N ARG A 201 48.89 22.91 21.28
CA ARG A 201 50.06 23.39 20.53
C ARG A 201 51.07 22.24 20.42
N ASN A 202 51.23 21.75 19.20
CA ASN A 202 52.21 20.72 18.87
C ASN A 202 53.62 21.29 19.07
N ASN A 203 54.20 21.03 20.24
CA ASN A 203 55.57 21.42 20.60
C ASN A 203 56.62 20.44 20.04
N GLY A 204 56.20 19.46 19.24
CA GLY A 204 57.09 18.51 18.59
C GLY A 204 57.75 19.10 17.34
N LYS A 205 58.84 18.45 16.90
CA LYS A 205 59.50 18.80 15.65
C LYS A 205 58.53 18.76 14.47
N THR A 206 58.59 19.78 13.62
CA THR A 206 57.79 19.84 12.40
C THR A 206 58.27 18.80 11.38
N VAL A 207 57.43 18.45 10.38
CA VAL A 207 57.83 17.50 9.32
C VAL A 207 59.10 17.99 8.61
N ASP A 208 59.29 19.31 8.50
CA ASP A 208 60.46 19.93 7.88
C ASP A 208 61.75 19.75 8.72
N GLU A 209 61.62 19.58 10.04
CA GLU A 209 62.75 19.43 10.99
C GLU A 209 63.20 17.97 11.19
N LEU A 210 62.50 17.00 10.59
CA LEU A 210 62.78 15.57 10.73
C LEU A 210 63.71 15.07 9.61
N GLU A 211 64.51 14.04 9.87
CA GLU A 211 65.30 13.36 8.83
C GLU A 211 64.40 12.53 7.89
N LYS A 212 64.87 12.21 6.68
CA LYS A 212 64.06 11.56 5.61
C LYS A 212 63.23 10.36 6.09
N SER A 213 63.81 9.46 6.88
CA SER A 213 63.10 8.28 7.41
C SER A 213 62.03 8.66 8.45
N GLN A 214 62.35 9.60 9.33
CA GLN A 214 61.42 10.10 10.35
C GLN A 214 60.27 10.91 9.73
N ARG A 215 60.51 11.64 8.64
CA ARG A 215 59.47 12.32 7.85
C ARG A 215 58.45 11.32 7.32
N TYR A 216 58.91 10.24 6.71
CA TYR A 216 58.03 9.21 6.16
C TYR A 216 57.15 8.58 7.25
N VAL A 217 57.73 8.22 8.41
CA VAL A 217 56.97 7.65 9.55
C VAL A 217 55.95 8.65 10.08
N LYS A 218 56.33 9.93 10.25
CA LYS A 218 55.44 10.99 10.73
C LYS A 218 54.27 11.23 9.77
N LEU A 219 54.54 11.27 8.47
CA LEU A 219 53.52 11.43 7.42
C LEU A 219 52.58 10.22 7.34
N THR A 220 53.11 9.01 7.48
CA THR A 220 52.30 7.77 7.50
C THR A 220 51.41 7.71 8.75
N SER A 221 51.93 8.13 9.90
CA SER A 221 51.15 8.27 11.13
C SER A 221 50.04 9.33 10.97
N LEU A 222 50.34 10.47 10.35
CA LEU A 222 49.35 11.49 10.03
C LEU A 222 48.26 10.96 9.11
N LYS A 223 48.62 10.23 8.03
CA LYS A 223 47.67 9.54 7.15
C LYS A 223 46.70 8.66 7.95
N SER A 224 47.23 7.77 8.79
CA SER A 224 46.41 6.84 9.60
C SER A 224 45.51 7.56 10.61
N VAL A 225 45.99 8.62 11.25
CA VAL A 225 45.17 9.43 12.16
C VAL A 225 44.05 10.15 11.39
N THR A 226 44.35 10.65 10.19
CA THR A 226 43.36 11.29 9.34
C THR A 226 42.31 10.31 8.82
N GLU A 227 42.69 9.08 8.43
CA GLU A 227 41.76 8.01 8.08
C GLU A 227 40.78 7.72 9.23
N LYS A 228 41.30 7.56 10.46
CA LYS A 228 40.47 7.35 11.66
C LYS A 228 39.56 8.53 11.97
N ALA A 229 40.08 9.75 11.85
CA ALA A 229 39.32 10.96 12.11
C ALA A 229 38.23 11.20 11.06
N LEU A 230 38.44 10.76 9.82
CA LEU A 230 37.48 10.89 8.72
C LEU A 230 36.56 9.68 8.57
N TRP A 231 36.69 8.65 9.40
CA TRP A 231 35.82 7.46 9.36
C TRP A 231 34.33 7.80 9.46
N PHE A 232 33.97 8.83 10.24
CA PHE A 232 32.57 9.26 10.36
C PHE A 232 32.02 9.89 9.07
N ALA A 233 32.86 10.35 8.14
CA ALA A 233 32.37 11.02 6.92
C ALA A 233 31.48 10.10 6.07
N GLU A 234 31.77 8.79 6.08
CA GLU A 234 30.99 7.79 5.35
C GLU A 234 29.55 7.67 5.88
N SER A 235 29.32 7.88 7.18
CA SER A 235 27.96 7.83 7.75
C SER A 235 27.07 8.98 7.28
N TYR A 236 27.68 10.06 6.77
CA TYR A 236 26.99 11.19 6.14
C TYR A 236 27.00 11.12 4.60
N GLY A 237 27.44 10.00 4.03
CA GLY A 237 27.49 9.79 2.58
C GLY A 237 28.66 10.52 1.88
N LEU A 238 29.69 10.94 2.63
CA LEU A 238 30.89 11.57 2.09
C LEU A 238 32.04 10.55 2.05
N THR A 239 32.65 10.34 0.88
CA THR A 239 33.80 9.44 0.71
C THR A 239 35.06 10.26 0.45
N PRO A 240 35.94 10.45 1.45
CA PRO A 240 37.14 11.26 1.31
C PRO A 240 38.17 10.55 0.42
N LYS A 241 38.46 11.11 -0.76
CA LYS A 241 39.34 10.44 -1.75
C LYS A 241 40.84 10.62 -1.50
N SER A 242 41.23 11.79 -1.00
CA SER A 242 42.64 12.13 -0.77
C SER A 242 42.78 13.23 0.28
N VAL A 243 43.92 13.23 0.97
CA VAL A 243 44.32 14.29 1.90
C VAL A 243 45.65 14.87 1.46
N THR A 244 45.75 16.19 1.47
CA THR A 244 46.99 16.91 1.17
C THR A 244 47.46 17.60 2.43
N PHE A 245 48.67 17.27 2.88
CA PHE A 245 49.33 17.95 4.00
C PHE A 245 50.24 19.03 3.43
N GLN A 246 50.12 20.25 3.94
CA GLN A 246 51.00 21.37 3.60
C GLN A 246 51.96 21.62 4.76
N SER A 247 53.25 21.68 4.46
CA SER A 247 54.30 22.02 5.43
C SER A 247 54.38 23.53 5.66
N LYS A 248 55.14 23.96 6.66
CA LYS A 248 55.32 25.40 6.94
C LYS A 248 56.14 26.11 5.87
N THR A 249 56.94 25.36 5.11
CA THR A 249 57.73 25.86 3.96
C THR A 249 56.92 25.90 2.66
N GLY A 250 55.68 25.41 2.67
CA GLY A 250 54.78 25.38 1.52
C GLY A 250 54.85 24.12 0.67
N GLU A 251 55.72 23.15 1.01
CA GLU A 251 55.74 21.84 0.37
C GLU A 251 54.44 21.08 0.67
N THR A 252 53.84 20.47 -0.36
CA THR A 252 52.60 19.71 -0.22
C THR A 252 52.85 18.23 -0.48
N THR A 253 52.41 17.38 0.46
CA THR A 253 52.43 15.93 0.31
C THR A 253 50.99 15.41 0.25
N LYS A 254 50.61 14.84 -0.89
CA LYS A 254 49.28 14.28 -1.12
C LYS A 254 49.28 12.79 -0.86
N PHE A 255 48.35 12.33 -0.02
CA PHE A 255 48.04 10.92 0.20
C PHE A 255 46.65 10.61 -0.37
N GLN A 256 46.53 9.49 -1.07
CA GLN A 256 45.22 8.95 -1.40
C GLN A 256 44.68 8.20 -0.18
N LEU A 257 43.40 8.44 0.12
CA LEU A 257 42.64 7.76 1.16
C LEU A 257 41.78 6.65 0.55
N ASP A 258 41.43 6.80 -0.74
CA ASP A 258 40.91 5.72 -1.58
C ASP A 258 42.07 4.77 -1.96
N GLU A 259 42.62 4.07 -0.97
CA GLU A 259 43.11 2.71 -1.22
C GLU A 259 41.90 1.77 -1.17
N SER A 260 40.88 2.04 -2.01
CA SER A 260 40.30 0.92 -2.70
C SER A 260 41.48 0.28 -3.41
N ASP A 261 42.01 -0.80 -2.85
CA ASP A 261 43.09 -1.58 -3.42
C ASP A 261 42.66 -1.97 -4.84
N GLN A 262 42.89 -1.08 -5.80
CA GLN A 262 42.91 -1.40 -7.21
C GLN A 262 44.21 -2.16 -7.41
N TYR A 263 44.23 -3.39 -6.91
CA TYR A 263 45.10 -4.39 -7.47
C TYR A 263 44.81 -4.37 -8.97
N ILE A 264 45.81 -4.01 -9.78
CA ILE A 264 45.76 -4.27 -11.21
C ILE A 264 45.43 -5.76 -11.34
N GLU A 265 44.59 -6.16 -12.29
CA GLU A 265 44.14 -7.55 -12.42
C GLU A 265 45.31 -8.56 -12.44
N GLN A 266 46.45 -8.13 -12.99
CA GLN A 266 47.75 -8.84 -12.94
C GLN A 266 48.31 -8.99 -11.52
N ASP A 267 48.24 -7.97 -10.67
CA ASP A 267 48.68 -8.03 -9.28
C ASP A 267 47.78 -8.95 -8.45
N VAL A 268 46.46 -8.96 -8.69
CA VAL A 268 45.56 -9.93 -8.04
C VAL A 268 45.95 -11.37 -8.38
N LEU A 269 46.21 -11.64 -9.66
CA LEU A 269 46.57 -12.98 -10.13
C LEU A 269 47.87 -13.43 -9.48
N ARG A 270 48.89 -12.56 -9.48
CA ARG A 270 50.17 -12.82 -8.84
C ARG A 270 50.04 -13.10 -7.34
N MET A 271 49.18 -12.36 -6.65
CA MET A 271 48.92 -12.56 -5.21
C MET A 271 48.21 -13.89 -4.95
N LYS A 272 47.27 -14.29 -5.82
CA LYS A 272 46.62 -15.61 -5.75
C LYS A 272 47.61 -16.75 -5.98
N GLU A 273 48.50 -16.62 -6.96
CA GLU A 273 49.54 -17.61 -7.25
C GLU A 273 50.49 -17.78 -6.06
N ILE A 274 50.92 -16.68 -5.44
CA ILE A 274 51.77 -16.74 -4.25
C ILE A 274 51.03 -17.41 -3.09
N LEU A 275 49.80 -17.02 -2.79
CA LEU A 275 49.03 -17.68 -1.72
C LEU A 275 48.85 -19.18 -1.98
N PHE A 276 48.58 -19.56 -3.23
CA PHE A 276 48.51 -20.96 -3.62
C PHE A 276 49.83 -21.70 -3.38
N LEU A 277 50.97 -21.10 -3.70
CA LEU A 277 52.28 -21.69 -3.43
C LEU A 277 52.56 -21.78 -1.92
N LEU A 278 52.23 -20.75 -1.15
CA LEU A 278 52.40 -20.76 0.30
C LEU A 278 51.60 -21.88 0.97
N ASP A 279 50.35 -22.05 0.56
CA ASP A 279 49.47 -23.10 1.07
C ASP A 279 49.93 -24.50 0.62
N LYS A 280 50.19 -24.68 -0.68
CA LYS A 280 50.62 -25.95 -1.27
C LYS A 280 51.93 -26.49 -0.69
N PHE A 281 52.86 -25.61 -0.34
CA PHE A 281 54.16 -25.97 0.21
C PHE A 281 54.29 -25.75 1.73
N ALA A 282 53.18 -25.42 2.41
CA ALA A 282 53.14 -25.16 3.85
C ALA A 282 54.20 -24.14 4.33
N ILE A 283 54.39 -23.06 3.56
CA ILE A 283 55.36 -22.01 3.86
C ILE A 283 54.73 -21.05 4.87
N GLY A 284 55.30 -21.00 6.07
CA GLY A 284 54.84 -20.09 7.12
C GLY A 284 55.12 -18.61 6.81
N ASP A 285 54.37 -17.73 7.46
CA ASP A 285 54.46 -16.27 7.32
C ASP A 285 55.89 -15.74 7.47
N GLN A 286 56.62 -16.23 8.47
CA GLN A 286 58.01 -15.83 8.70
C GLN A 286 58.92 -16.26 7.55
N ALA A 287 58.75 -17.46 7.03
CA ALA A 287 59.56 -17.96 5.93
C ALA A 287 59.32 -17.15 4.64
N TYR A 288 58.06 -16.81 4.34
CA TYR A 288 57.76 -15.93 3.21
C TYR A 288 58.31 -14.52 3.41
N HIS A 289 58.23 -13.97 4.62
CA HIS A 289 58.80 -12.66 4.93
C HIS A 289 60.30 -12.61 4.62
N GLU A 290 61.08 -13.61 5.07
CA GLU A 290 62.51 -13.68 4.76
C GLU A 290 62.77 -13.80 3.25
N LEU A 291 62.01 -14.64 2.54
CA LEU A 291 62.13 -14.79 1.08
C LEU A 291 61.84 -13.48 0.33
N ALA A 292 60.83 -12.73 0.76
CA ALA A 292 60.44 -11.44 0.17
C ALA A 292 61.44 -10.32 0.49
N VAL A 293 62.20 -10.42 1.59
CA VAL A 293 63.29 -9.49 1.90
C VAL A 293 64.53 -9.78 1.03
N MET A 294 64.80 -11.06 0.73
CA MET A 294 65.95 -11.47 -0.08
C MET A 294 65.75 -11.25 -1.58
N THR A 295 64.51 -11.08 -2.04
CA THR A 295 64.18 -10.94 -3.47
C THR A 295 63.36 -9.69 -3.73
N ASN A 296 63.84 -8.82 -4.63
CA ASN A 296 63.14 -7.57 -4.95
C ASN A 296 61.84 -7.78 -5.76
N ASP A 297 61.64 -8.97 -6.30
CA ASP A 297 60.52 -9.27 -7.19
C ASP A 297 59.29 -9.81 -6.45
N LEU A 298 59.39 -10.22 -5.18
CA LEU A 298 58.25 -10.74 -4.44
C LEU A 298 57.42 -9.61 -3.81
N PRO A 299 56.07 -9.71 -3.80
CA PRO A 299 55.20 -8.82 -3.05
C PRO A 299 55.55 -8.79 -1.56
N LYS A 300 55.50 -7.60 -0.98
CA LYS A 300 55.77 -7.39 0.44
C LYS A 300 54.83 -8.23 1.31
N PHE A 301 55.35 -8.77 2.40
CA PHE A 301 54.63 -9.62 3.34
C PHE A 301 53.25 -9.06 3.76
N TYR A 302 53.18 -7.77 4.11
CA TYR A 302 51.92 -7.16 4.56
C TYR A 302 50.83 -7.18 3.48
N LEU A 303 51.19 -7.10 2.20
CA LEU A 303 50.24 -7.18 1.10
C LEU A 303 49.65 -8.59 1.04
N VAL A 304 50.50 -9.62 1.12
CA VAL A 304 50.07 -11.03 1.02
C VAL A 304 49.20 -11.40 2.21
N LYS A 305 49.58 -10.94 3.40
CA LYS A 305 48.79 -11.10 4.63
C LYS A 305 47.42 -10.42 4.51
N ASN A 306 47.37 -9.15 4.14
CA ASN A 306 46.11 -8.42 3.98
C ASN A 306 45.20 -9.07 2.93
N PHE A 307 45.77 -9.55 1.83
CA PHE A 307 45.01 -10.24 0.79
C PHE A 307 44.45 -11.59 1.29
N ARG A 308 45.22 -12.35 2.05
CA ARG A 308 44.75 -13.59 2.71
C ARG A 308 43.63 -13.33 3.71
N ASP A 309 43.74 -12.28 4.50
CA ASP A 309 42.73 -11.92 5.50
C ASP A 309 41.41 -11.52 4.79
N LYS A 310 41.50 -10.72 3.72
CA LYS A 310 40.34 -10.38 2.86
C LYS A 310 39.69 -11.58 2.18
N LEU A 311 40.47 -12.60 1.79
CA LEU A 311 39.91 -13.85 1.27
C LEU A 311 39.22 -14.65 2.37
N SER A 312 39.79 -14.69 3.57
CA SER A 312 39.24 -15.40 4.72
C SER A 312 37.92 -14.79 5.19
N GLU A 313 37.77 -13.46 5.11
CA GLU A 313 36.52 -12.74 5.43
C GLU A 313 35.34 -13.13 4.53
N LYS A 314 35.62 -13.63 3.31
CA LYS A 314 34.56 -14.07 2.38
C LYS A 314 33.97 -15.43 2.74
N ILE A 315 34.63 -16.18 3.62
CA ILE A 315 34.17 -17.50 4.05
C ILE A 315 33.17 -17.30 5.19
N ILE A 316 31.91 -17.65 4.94
CA ILE A 316 30.86 -17.60 5.95
C ILE A 316 30.98 -18.84 6.83
N LEU A 317 31.51 -18.65 8.03
CA LEU A 317 31.60 -19.69 9.06
C LEU A 317 30.46 -19.53 10.07
N GLU A 318 29.67 -20.58 10.24
CA GLU A 318 28.60 -20.62 11.24
C GLU A 318 29.07 -21.38 12.48
N ARG A 319 28.61 -20.94 13.67
CA ARG A 319 28.89 -21.66 14.92
C ARG A 319 28.03 -22.90 14.99
N THR A 320 28.62 -24.03 15.34
CA THR A 320 27.87 -25.27 15.56
C THR A 320 26.93 -25.12 16.76
N PRO A 321 25.68 -25.60 16.68
CA PRO A 321 24.75 -25.56 17.80
C PRO A 321 25.17 -26.49 18.95
N GLY A 322 24.70 -26.18 20.16
CA GLY A 322 25.01 -26.92 21.39
C GLY A 322 26.13 -26.27 22.23
N ASN A 323 26.59 -27.00 23.25
CA ASN A 323 27.55 -26.49 24.24
C ASN A 323 29.01 -26.84 23.91
N VAL A 324 29.29 -27.29 22.68
CA VAL A 324 30.64 -27.63 22.22
C VAL A 324 31.15 -26.55 21.25
N PRO A 325 32.37 -26.03 21.43
CA PRO A 325 32.94 -25.09 20.48
C PRO A 325 33.14 -25.77 19.13
N GLY A 326 32.65 -25.15 18.07
CA GLY A 326 32.83 -25.64 16.71
C GLY A 326 32.35 -24.64 15.68
N ALA A 327 32.77 -24.87 14.44
CA ALA A 327 32.34 -24.10 13.28
C ALA A 327 32.02 -25.04 12.11
N PHE A 328 31.09 -24.64 11.26
CA PHE A 328 30.75 -25.34 10.03
C PHE A 328 30.46 -24.35 8.89
N VAL A 329 30.47 -24.86 7.66
CA VAL A 329 30.10 -24.15 6.43
C VAL A 329 28.85 -24.78 5.83
N CYS A 330 28.10 -24.02 5.03
CA CYS A 330 26.93 -24.50 4.31
C CYS A 330 27.33 -25.59 3.29
N PHE A 331 26.73 -26.78 3.39
CA PHE A 331 27.09 -27.91 2.55
C PHE A 331 26.73 -27.68 1.08
N ARG A 332 25.59 -27.04 0.80
CA ARG A 332 25.11 -26.78 -0.55
C ARG A 332 26.01 -25.81 -1.30
N ASP A 333 26.46 -24.76 -0.63
CA ASP A 333 27.34 -23.75 -1.23
C ASP A 333 28.69 -24.36 -1.58
N GLU A 334 29.28 -25.10 -0.64
CA GLU A 334 30.54 -25.82 -0.87
C GLU A 334 30.40 -26.90 -1.96
N LEU A 335 29.28 -27.63 -1.99
CA LEU A 335 29.01 -28.62 -3.02
C LEU A 335 28.89 -27.99 -4.41
N ILE A 336 28.23 -26.83 -4.53
CA ILE A 336 28.13 -26.08 -5.79
C ILE A 336 29.52 -25.62 -6.25
N ILE A 337 30.34 -25.10 -5.34
CA ILE A 337 31.72 -24.67 -5.65
C ILE A 337 32.53 -25.87 -6.14
N ALA A 338 32.49 -27.00 -5.41
CA ALA A 338 33.20 -28.21 -5.78
C ALA A 338 32.77 -28.74 -7.16
N ILE A 339 31.47 -28.77 -7.46
CA ILE A 339 30.95 -29.22 -8.77
C ILE A 339 31.39 -28.27 -9.89
N ARG A 340 31.32 -26.94 -9.68
CA ARG A 340 31.77 -25.96 -10.69
C ARG A 340 33.25 -26.13 -11.00
N ASN A 341 34.08 -26.28 -9.98
CA ASN A 341 35.51 -26.50 -10.15
C ASN A 341 35.79 -27.83 -10.87
N PHE A 342 35.01 -28.87 -10.55
CA PHE A 342 35.12 -30.16 -11.24
C PHE A 342 34.77 -30.04 -12.73
N ILE A 343 33.65 -29.40 -13.07
CA ILE A 343 33.22 -29.20 -14.47
C ILE A 343 34.26 -28.40 -15.26
N GLN A 344 34.84 -27.35 -14.66
CA GLN A 344 35.91 -26.57 -15.30
C GLN A 344 37.19 -27.38 -15.57
N SER A 345 37.40 -28.47 -14.83
CA SER A 345 38.61 -29.30 -14.94
C SER A 345 38.49 -30.44 -15.97
N ILE A 346 37.32 -30.63 -16.58
CA ILE A 346 37.05 -31.71 -17.55
C ILE A 346 36.44 -31.16 -18.85
N PRO A 347 36.65 -31.83 -20.00
CA PRO A 347 35.92 -31.50 -21.23
C PRO A 347 34.41 -31.67 -21.05
N GLU A 348 33.61 -30.79 -21.66
CA GLU A 348 32.14 -30.78 -21.51
C GLU A 348 31.50 -32.16 -21.80
N GLU A 349 32.02 -32.87 -22.80
CA GLU A 349 31.57 -34.21 -23.22
C GLU A 349 31.70 -35.29 -22.13
N ASN A 350 32.56 -35.07 -21.13
CA ASN A 350 32.81 -36.00 -20.02
C ASN A 350 32.08 -35.58 -18.74
N THR A 351 31.19 -34.58 -18.79
CA THR A 351 30.48 -34.11 -17.60
C THR A 351 29.47 -35.16 -17.14
N PRO A 352 29.61 -35.70 -15.91
CA PRO A 352 28.71 -36.74 -15.44
C PRO A 352 27.31 -36.19 -15.17
N SER A 353 26.29 -36.93 -15.59
CA SER A 353 24.88 -36.61 -15.27
C SER A 353 24.56 -36.75 -13.77
N LYS A 354 25.41 -37.44 -13.00
CA LYS A 354 25.26 -37.68 -11.57
C LYS A 354 26.61 -37.58 -10.87
N PHE A 355 26.70 -36.75 -9.85
CA PHE A 355 27.84 -36.68 -8.96
C PHE A 355 27.64 -37.62 -7.77
N ARG A 356 28.66 -38.41 -7.45
CA ARG A 356 28.73 -39.19 -6.20
C ARG A 356 29.51 -38.38 -5.18
N VAL A 357 28.93 -38.19 -4.00
CA VAL A 357 29.55 -37.43 -2.91
C VAL A 357 29.84 -38.39 -1.77
N LYS A 358 31.10 -38.49 -1.35
CA LYS A 358 31.49 -39.22 -0.13
C LYS A 358 31.67 -38.20 0.99
N ILE A 359 30.94 -38.38 2.07
CA ILE A 359 31.07 -37.59 3.30
C ILE A 359 31.86 -38.43 4.30
N SER A 360 32.80 -37.82 5.01
CA SER A 360 33.69 -38.49 5.96
C SER A 360 33.88 -37.64 7.20
N GLY A 361 33.92 -38.30 8.36
CA GLY A 361 34.19 -37.70 9.65
C GLY A 361 35.28 -38.48 10.37
N ASP A 362 36.25 -37.78 10.93
CA ASP A 362 37.32 -38.41 11.71
C ASP A 362 37.66 -37.59 12.96
N GLY A 363 38.00 -38.29 14.04
CA GLY A 363 38.41 -37.70 15.31
C GLY A 363 39.92 -37.62 15.41
N THR A 364 40.45 -36.41 15.54
CA THR A 364 41.88 -36.16 15.73
C THR A 364 42.17 -35.64 17.13
N LYS A 365 43.05 -36.36 17.85
CA LYS A 365 43.61 -35.91 19.12
C LYS A 365 44.78 -34.97 18.87
N VAL A 366 44.55 -33.66 19.00
CA VAL A 366 45.56 -32.61 18.75
C VAL A 366 46.44 -32.37 19.98
N SER A 367 45.94 -32.59 21.19
CA SER A 367 46.73 -32.49 22.43
C SER A 367 46.24 -33.44 23.51
N ARG A 368 46.88 -33.42 24.69
CA ARG A 368 46.44 -34.21 25.86
C ARG A 368 45.00 -33.88 26.29
N ILE A 369 44.53 -32.65 26.03
CA ILE A 369 43.24 -32.12 26.50
C ILE A 369 42.30 -31.67 25.37
N SER A 370 42.70 -31.77 24.11
CA SER A 370 41.91 -31.31 22.96
C SER A 370 41.75 -32.39 21.91
N ASN A 371 40.51 -32.83 21.76
CA ASN A 371 40.06 -33.68 20.67
C ASN A 371 39.21 -32.82 19.72
N TYR A 372 39.41 -33.00 18.43
CA TYR A 372 38.63 -32.36 17.38
C TYR A 372 38.02 -33.43 16.49
N VAL A 373 36.77 -33.24 16.10
CA VAL A 373 36.14 -34.03 15.05
C VAL A 373 36.05 -33.16 13.81
N VAL A 374 36.60 -33.66 12.71
CA VAL A 374 36.62 -32.96 11.42
C VAL A 374 35.70 -33.72 10.46
N MET A 375 34.68 -33.02 9.96
CA MET A 375 33.79 -33.50 8.91
C MET A 375 34.18 -32.89 7.58
N SER A 376 34.07 -33.67 6.51
CA SER A 376 34.49 -33.27 5.17
C SER A 376 33.75 -34.05 4.09
N PHE A 377 33.83 -33.60 2.85
CA PHE A 377 33.34 -34.35 1.70
C PHE A 377 34.31 -34.32 0.52
N VAL A 378 34.12 -35.28 -0.39
CA VAL A 378 34.86 -35.44 -1.64
C VAL A 378 33.88 -35.83 -2.75
N LEU A 379 34.07 -35.27 -3.95
CA LEU A 379 33.43 -35.76 -5.18
C LEU A 379 34.17 -37.01 -5.67
N VAL A 380 33.46 -38.13 -5.79
CA VAL A 380 34.07 -39.43 -6.13
C VAL A 380 34.05 -39.66 -7.64
N ASP A 381 35.23 -39.60 -8.23
CA ASP A 381 35.51 -40.03 -9.61
C ASP A 381 35.86 -41.54 -9.63
N GLU A 382 35.52 -42.26 -10.71
CA GLU A 382 35.77 -43.72 -10.80
C GLU A 382 37.26 -44.06 -10.90
N ASP A 383 38.09 -43.13 -11.40
CA ASP A 383 39.52 -43.38 -11.69
C ASP A 383 40.51 -42.68 -10.76
N LYS A 384 40.07 -41.78 -9.86
CA LYS A 384 40.97 -41.04 -8.96
C LYS A 384 40.72 -41.40 -7.50
N SER A 385 41.56 -42.31 -7.00
CA SER A 385 41.64 -42.67 -5.58
C SER A 385 42.02 -41.47 -4.70
N MET A 386 41.14 -41.12 -3.74
CA MET A 386 41.40 -40.51 -2.42
C MET A 386 42.72 -39.71 -2.26
N SER A 387 42.91 -38.61 -3.00
CA SER A 387 43.94 -37.63 -2.66
C SER A 387 43.38 -36.60 -1.68
N GLN A 388 44.10 -36.28 -0.58
CA GLN A 388 43.74 -35.20 0.36
C GLN A 388 43.51 -33.83 -0.32
N LEU A 389 44.09 -33.64 -1.52
CA LEU A 389 44.00 -32.43 -2.34
C LEU A 389 42.57 -32.05 -2.79
N HIS A 390 41.59 -32.95 -2.70
CA HIS A 390 40.20 -32.71 -3.14
C HIS A 390 39.18 -32.85 -2.00
N GLN A 391 39.64 -32.81 -0.74
CA GLN A 391 38.78 -32.92 0.43
C GLN A 391 38.36 -31.54 0.92
N THR A 392 37.06 -31.27 0.90
CA THR A 392 36.50 -30.02 1.40
C THR A 392 36.05 -30.21 2.84
N THR A 393 36.61 -29.44 3.76
CA THR A 393 36.22 -29.45 5.17
C THR A 393 34.87 -28.77 5.37
N LEU A 394 33.94 -29.47 6.03
CA LEU A 394 32.58 -28.99 6.31
C LEU A 394 32.41 -28.48 7.73
N ALA A 395 33.02 -29.16 8.70
CA ALA A 395 32.88 -28.78 10.10
C ALA A 395 34.10 -29.20 10.91
N ILE A 396 34.43 -28.39 11.93
CA ILE A 396 35.43 -28.69 12.94
C ILE A 396 34.79 -28.49 14.31
N ILE A 397 34.75 -29.54 15.13
CA ILE A 397 34.11 -29.51 16.45
C ILE A 397 35.12 -29.93 17.51
N LYS A 398 35.28 -29.12 18.55
CA LYS A 398 36.10 -29.44 19.71
C LYS A 398 35.31 -30.30 20.70
N CYS A 399 35.32 -31.62 20.50
CA CYS A 399 34.71 -32.57 21.43
C CYS A 399 35.43 -33.92 21.41
N SER A 400 35.26 -34.72 22.47
CA SER A 400 35.46 -36.17 22.35
C SER A 400 34.38 -36.75 21.43
N GLU A 401 34.64 -37.93 20.85
CA GLU A 401 33.68 -38.66 20.02
C GLU A 401 32.48 -39.17 20.85
N ASN A 402 31.61 -38.23 21.23
CA ASN A 402 30.36 -38.49 21.95
C ASN A 402 29.19 -38.20 21.01
N TYR A 403 28.35 -39.22 20.83
CA TYR A 403 27.17 -39.18 19.98
C TYR A 403 26.25 -37.99 20.29
N GLU A 404 25.97 -37.68 21.55
CA GLU A 404 25.05 -36.60 21.92
C GLU A 404 25.56 -35.22 21.48
N ASN A 405 26.86 -34.99 21.63
CA ASN A 405 27.49 -33.74 21.24
C ASN A 405 27.56 -33.62 19.72
N LEU A 406 27.92 -34.69 19.03
CA LEU A 406 28.00 -34.73 17.57
C LEU A 406 26.62 -34.59 16.92
N GLN A 407 25.61 -35.29 17.44
CA GLN A 407 24.24 -35.22 16.93
C GLN A 407 23.70 -33.79 16.98
N LYS A 408 23.94 -33.08 18.09
CA LYS A 408 23.54 -31.67 18.22
C LYS A 408 24.36 -30.79 17.29
N ALA A 409 25.69 -30.84 17.38
CA ALA A 409 26.59 -29.95 16.65
C ALA A 409 26.50 -30.10 15.11
N LEU A 410 26.28 -31.30 14.61
CA LEU A 410 26.17 -31.59 13.17
C LEU A 410 24.72 -31.63 12.66
N HIS A 411 23.72 -31.36 13.50
CA HIS A 411 22.32 -31.37 13.08
C HIS A 411 22.05 -30.48 11.86
N PRO A 412 22.52 -29.21 11.79
CA PRO A 412 22.26 -28.36 10.63
C PRO A 412 22.83 -28.94 9.33
N LEU A 413 24.07 -29.46 9.41
CA LEU A 413 24.76 -30.06 8.28
C LEU A 413 24.02 -31.29 7.75
N PHE A 414 23.65 -32.23 8.64
CA PHE A 414 22.94 -33.43 8.23
C PHE A 414 21.49 -33.16 7.81
N TYR A 415 20.84 -32.13 8.36
CA TYR A 415 19.54 -31.68 7.87
C TYR A 415 19.63 -31.28 6.40
N GLU A 416 20.61 -30.45 6.05
CA GLU A 416 20.86 -29.99 4.68
C GLU A 416 21.17 -31.14 3.72
N ILE A 417 22.07 -32.05 4.11
CA ILE A 417 22.42 -33.26 3.33
C ILE A 417 21.16 -34.10 3.06
N ASN A 418 20.34 -34.32 4.08
CA ASN A 418 19.14 -35.15 3.98
C ASN A 418 18.07 -34.51 3.09
N GLU A 419 17.88 -33.19 3.16
CA GLU A 419 16.95 -32.48 2.29
C GLU A 419 17.37 -32.60 0.81
N LEU A 420 18.66 -32.43 0.51
CA LEU A 420 19.19 -32.63 -0.85
C LEU A 420 18.99 -34.07 -1.35
N TYR A 421 19.07 -35.06 -0.45
CA TYR A 421 18.80 -36.45 -0.81
C TYR A 421 17.30 -36.71 -1.07
N LYS A 422 16.40 -36.15 -0.26
CA LYS A 422 14.93 -36.34 -0.38
C LYS A 422 14.34 -35.77 -1.67
N VAL A 423 14.81 -34.61 -2.14
CA VAL A 423 14.39 -34.01 -3.43
C VAL A 423 14.58 -34.99 -4.59
N LYS A 424 15.54 -35.92 -4.48
CA LYS A 424 15.83 -36.94 -5.50
C LYS A 424 14.84 -38.10 -5.53
N GLN A 425 14.03 -38.31 -4.48
CA GLN A 425 13.03 -39.39 -4.44
C GLN A 425 11.66 -38.97 -4.98
N HIS A 426 11.30 -37.68 -4.95
CA HIS A 426 10.03 -37.18 -5.51
C HIS A 426 10.06 -36.92 -7.02
N ASN A 427 11.25 -36.78 -7.61
CA ASN A 427 11.45 -36.53 -9.05
C ASN A 427 11.91 -37.79 -9.82
N ARG A 428 11.65 -38.99 -9.29
CA ARG A 428 11.95 -40.27 -9.94
C ARG A 428 10.67 -41.00 -10.34
#